data_AF-A0A354CIC9-F1
#
_entry.id   AF-A0A354CIC9-F1
#
_cell.length_a   1.000
_cell.length_b   1.000
_cell.length_c   1.000
_cell.angle_alpha   90.00
_cell.angle_beta   90.00
_cell.angle_gamma   90.00
#
_symmetry.space_group_name_H-M   'P 1'
#
loop_
_entity.id
_entity.type
_entity.pdbx_description
1 polymer ?
#
loop_
_entity_poly.entity_id
_entity_poly.type
_entity_poly.pdbx_seq_one_letter_code
_entity_poly.pdbx_strand_id
1 'polypeptide(L)'
;MRCVIRNLRGVVLVSTDNPAPERFFNLCRMKKIRIWDITKTDKGCQFSIGAADYLQLKEPLKKCGMKLVILRKTGLPFFMFRYRKHYSFVAGMLLAASLLQIMSMFVWEIEVDGNSYYTDNVIVSYLQGNDVYVGCRMSKVMCDSLEQKIRKDFDDITWVSAEKSGTKLIVHIKENDGDNVAGKAKSPSDIIASSDGVVESIVTR
;
A
#
# COMPACT_ATOMS: atom_id res chain seq x y z
N MET A 1 20.57 6.84 -10.16
CA MET A 1 20.05 5.45 -10.05
C MET A 1 21.10 4.31 -10.08
N ARG A 2 22.36 4.49 -10.53
CA ARG A 2 23.34 3.36 -10.60
C ARG A 2 23.91 2.89 -9.24
N CYS A 3 23.84 3.71 -8.19
CA CYS A 3 24.38 3.39 -6.86
C CYS A 3 23.50 2.38 -6.08
N VAL A 4 22.18 2.47 -6.24
CA VAL A 4 21.19 1.63 -5.53
C VAL A 4 21.29 0.16 -5.97
N ILE A 5 21.45 -0.09 -7.28
CA ILE A 5 21.62 -1.45 -7.84
C ILE A 5 22.95 -2.08 -7.38
N ARG A 6 23.99 -1.27 -7.14
CA ARG A 6 25.29 -1.75 -6.65
C ARG A 6 25.20 -2.21 -5.19
N ASN A 7 24.38 -1.57 -4.38
CA ASN A 7 24.19 -1.92 -2.97
C ASN A 7 23.38 -3.23 -2.79
N LEU A 8 22.46 -3.51 -3.72
CA LEU A 8 21.69 -4.77 -3.78
C LEU A 8 22.55 -6.00 -4.08
N ARG A 9 23.61 -5.88 -4.90
CA ARG A 9 24.44 -7.02 -5.34
C ARG A 9 25.60 -7.37 -4.40
N GLY A 10 25.85 -6.56 -3.38
CA GLY A 10 26.99 -6.74 -2.49
C GLY A 10 28.32 -6.36 -3.14
N VAL A 11 29.21 -5.79 -2.33
CA VAL A 11 30.54 -5.32 -2.68
C VAL A 11 31.55 -6.07 -1.82
N VAL A 12 32.64 -6.52 -2.42
CA VAL A 12 33.76 -7.14 -1.74
C VAL A 12 35.01 -6.31 -2.04
N LEU A 13 35.66 -5.84 -0.98
CA LEU A 13 36.96 -5.19 -1.05
C LEU A 13 38.05 -6.26 -0.95
N VAL A 14 38.95 -6.27 -1.92
CA VAL A 14 40.00 -7.28 -2.04
C VAL A 14 41.36 -6.62 -2.24
N SER A 15 42.39 -7.22 -1.67
CA SER A 15 43.80 -6.83 -1.83
C SER A 15 44.59 -7.92 -2.56
N THR A 16 45.43 -7.52 -3.51
CA THR A 16 46.44 -8.36 -4.16
C THR A 16 47.83 -8.09 -3.59
N ASP A 17 48.69 -9.11 -3.60
CA ASP A 17 50.12 -9.06 -3.21
C ASP A 17 51.09 -8.90 -4.40
N ASN A 18 50.57 -8.72 -5.62
CA ASN A 18 51.39 -8.63 -6.82
C ASN A 18 51.69 -7.17 -7.21
N PRO A 19 52.98 -6.77 -7.37
CA PRO A 19 53.38 -5.45 -7.82
C PRO A 19 53.06 -5.13 -9.30
N ALA A 20 52.76 -6.13 -10.15
CA ALA A 20 52.41 -5.94 -11.57
C ALA A 20 50.97 -6.41 -11.91
N PRO A 21 49.92 -5.62 -11.57
CA PRO A 21 48.53 -6.05 -11.70
C PRO A 21 47.92 -5.85 -13.12
N GLU A 22 48.66 -5.34 -14.09
CA GLU A 22 48.14 -4.95 -15.42
C GLU A 22 47.52 -6.14 -16.19
N ARG A 23 48.21 -7.28 -16.19
CA ARG A 23 47.74 -8.51 -16.86
C ARG A 23 46.43 -9.02 -16.26
N PHE A 24 46.25 -8.81 -14.96
CA PHE A 24 45.02 -9.19 -14.25
C PHE A 24 43.85 -8.27 -14.59
N PHE A 25 44.06 -6.96 -14.57
CA PHE A 25 43.01 -6.01 -14.96
C PHE A 25 42.56 -6.22 -16.40
N ASN A 26 43.49 -6.57 -17.29
CA ASN A 26 43.15 -6.89 -18.67
C ASN A 26 42.26 -8.14 -18.77
N LEU A 27 42.59 -9.20 -18.04
CA LEU A 27 41.76 -10.41 -17.97
C LEU A 27 40.37 -10.14 -17.34
N CYS A 28 40.31 -9.31 -16.30
CA CYS A 28 39.05 -8.89 -15.69
C CYS A 28 38.18 -8.10 -16.67
N ARG A 29 38.79 -7.21 -17.47
CA ARG A 29 38.10 -6.45 -18.53
C ARG A 29 37.57 -7.36 -19.62
N MET A 30 38.35 -8.35 -20.08
CA MET A 30 37.91 -9.34 -21.06
C MET A 30 36.71 -10.15 -20.56
N LYS A 31 36.68 -10.49 -19.27
CA LYS A 31 35.56 -11.19 -18.63
C LYS A 31 34.38 -10.28 -18.25
N LYS A 32 34.41 -9.00 -18.62
CA LYS A 32 33.39 -7.98 -18.26
C LYS A 32 33.16 -7.84 -16.75
N ILE A 33 34.18 -8.15 -15.94
CA ILE A 33 34.13 -7.98 -14.48
C ILE A 33 34.25 -6.49 -14.18
N ARG A 34 33.27 -5.94 -13.45
CA ARG A 34 33.30 -4.53 -13.05
C ARG A 34 34.14 -4.38 -11.80
N ILE A 35 35.23 -3.63 -11.95
CA ILE A 35 36.12 -3.24 -10.86
C ILE A 35 35.95 -1.73 -10.63
N TRP A 36 35.93 -1.32 -9.38
CA TRP A 36 35.89 0.09 -8.99
C TRP A 36 36.79 0.34 -7.78
N ASP A 37 37.12 1.60 -7.56
CA ASP A 37 37.86 2.07 -6.37
C ASP A 37 39.22 1.37 -6.24
N ILE A 38 40.07 1.57 -7.24
CA ILE A 38 41.38 0.95 -7.36
C ILE A 38 42.40 1.84 -6.64
N THR A 39 43.02 1.30 -5.60
CA THR A 39 44.03 2.00 -4.79
C THR A 39 45.32 1.19 -4.81
N LYS A 40 46.43 1.81 -5.21
CA LYS A 40 47.76 1.18 -5.14
C LYS A 40 48.25 1.16 -3.70
N THR A 41 48.94 0.09 -3.30
CA THR A 41 49.55 -0.09 -1.98
C THR A 41 50.98 -0.58 -2.18
N ASP A 42 51.89 -0.35 -1.23
CA ASP A 42 53.33 -0.72 -1.36
C ASP A 42 53.60 -2.18 -1.75
N LYS A 43 52.69 -3.09 -1.40
CA LYS A 43 52.80 -4.53 -1.69
C LYS A 43 51.86 -5.00 -2.81
N GLY A 44 51.12 -4.12 -3.48
CA GLY A 44 50.20 -4.49 -4.55
C GLY A 44 49.06 -3.49 -4.79
N CYS A 45 47.82 -3.99 -4.86
CA CYS A 45 46.67 -3.17 -5.24
C CYS A 45 45.42 -3.62 -4.48
N GLN A 46 44.63 -2.64 -4.03
CA GLN A 46 43.31 -2.84 -3.48
C GLN A 46 42.27 -2.42 -4.51
N PHE A 47 41.19 -3.18 -4.61
CA PHE A 47 40.06 -2.80 -5.45
C PHE A 47 38.78 -3.44 -4.95
N SER A 48 37.67 -2.85 -5.35
CA SER A 48 36.34 -3.34 -5.01
C SER A 48 35.65 -3.96 -6.21
N ILE A 49 34.90 -5.04 -5.95
CA ILE A 49 34.22 -5.86 -6.95
C ILE A 49 32.83 -6.27 -6.42
N GLY A 50 31.89 -6.56 -7.33
CA GLY A 50 30.57 -7.10 -6.98
C GLY A 50 30.64 -8.53 -6.43
N ALA A 51 29.83 -8.85 -5.43
CA ALA A 51 29.86 -10.16 -4.78
C ALA A 51 29.58 -11.33 -5.74
N ALA A 52 28.74 -11.12 -6.76
CA ALA A 52 28.47 -12.10 -7.81
C ALA A 52 29.69 -12.39 -8.70
N ASP A 53 30.50 -11.36 -8.97
CA ASP A 53 31.65 -11.43 -9.86
C ASP A 53 32.90 -12.02 -9.14
N TYR A 54 32.88 -12.08 -7.80
CA TYR A 54 33.95 -12.69 -7.00
C TYR A 54 34.20 -14.17 -7.33
N LEU A 55 33.15 -14.92 -7.69
CA LEU A 55 33.30 -16.32 -8.10
C LEU A 55 34.07 -16.44 -9.43
N GLN A 56 33.87 -15.48 -10.33
CA GLN A 56 34.51 -15.47 -11.65
C GLN A 56 35.97 -15.02 -11.59
N LEU A 57 36.39 -14.36 -10.49
CA LEU A 57 37.77 -13.96 -10.23
C LEU A 57 38.72 -15.14 -10.00
N LYS A 58 38.23 -16.32 -9.60
CA LYS A 58 39.10 -17.49 -9.33
C LYS A 58 39.96 -17.88 -10.53
N GLU A 59 39.40 -17.81 -11.74
CA GLU A 59 40.12 -18.18 -12.96
C GLU A 59 41.23 -17.19 -13.35
N PRO A 60 40.98 -15.85 -13.44
CA PRO A 60 42.04 -14.86 -13.64
C PRO A 60 43.18 -14.99 -12.63
N LEU A 61 42.86 -15.27 -11.36
CA LEU A 61 43.87 -15.42 -10.31
C LEU A 61 44.76 -16.63 -10.52
N LYS A 62 44.17 -17.77 -10.88
CA LYS A 62 44.93 -18.99 -11.17
C LYS A 62 45.85 -18.80 -12.37
N LYS A 63 45.41 -18.07 -13.40
CA LYS A 63 46.22 -17.75 -14.59
C LYS A 63 47.37 -16.78 -14.31
N CYS A 64 47.18 -15.86 -13.36
CA CYS A 64 48.20 -14.87 -12.99
C CYS A 64 49.09 -15.30 -11.81
N GLY A 65 48.78 -16.41 -11.13
CA GLY A 65 49.56 -16.89 -9.98
C GLY A 65 49.51 -15.95 -8.77
N MET A 66 48.43 -15.19 -8.59
CA MET A 66 48.32 -14.18 -7.53
C MET A 66 47.45 -14.63 -6.37
N LYS A 67 47.70 -14.10 -5.17
CA LYS A 67 46.85 -14.32 -4.01
C LYS A 67 45.94 -13.13 -3.78
N LEU A 68 44.68 -13.41 -3.46
CA LEU A 68 43.72 -12.40 -3.01
C LEU A 68 43.45 -12.57 -1.53
N VAL A 69 43.48 -11.44 -0.82
CA VAL A 69 43.03 -11.34 0.57
C VAL A 69 41.76 -10.50 0.60
N ILE A 70 40.67 -11.07 1.13
CA ILE A 70 39.41 -10.33 1.30
C ILE A 70 39.55 -9.45 2.55
N LEU A 71 39.51 -8.12 2.36
CA LEU A 71 39.60 -7.16 3.45
C LEU A 71 38.22 -6.87 4.06
N ARG A 72 37.20 -6.68 3.21
CA ARG A 72 35.85 -6.32 3.67
C ARG A 72 34.79 -6.92 2.77
N LYS A 73 33.72 -7.44 3.36
CA LYS A 73 32.51 -7.91 2.66
C LYS A 73 31.36 -7.00 3.09
N THR A 74 30.73 -6.31 2.15
CA THR A 74 29.71 -5.31 2.45
C THR A 74 28.51 -5.48 1.52
N GLY A 75 27.31 -5.68 2.05
CA GLY A 75 26.07 -5.57 1.28
C GLY A 75 24.96 -6.55 1.65
N LEU A 76 23.81 -6.35 1.00
CA LEU A 76 22.57 -7.10 1.20
C LEU A 76 22.72 -8.63 1.22
N PRO A 77 23.43 -9.30 0.28
CA PRO A 77 23.53 -10.75 0.30
C PRO A 77 24.31 -11.30 1.51
N PHE A 78 25.27 -10.54 2.06
CA PHE A 78 26.02 -10.96 3.25
C PHE A 78 25.21 -10.76 4.54
N PHE A 79 24.39 -9.70 4.60
CA PHE A 79 23.45 -9.50 5.71
C PHE A 79 22.34 -10.55 5.71
N MET A 80 21.77 -10.84 4.54
CA MET A 80 20.71 -11.86 4.37
C MET A 80 21.21 -13.28 4.68
N PHE A 81 22.47 -13.60 4.38
CA PHE A 81 23.07 -14.90 4.73
C PHE A 81 23.36 -15.02 6.24
N ARG A 82 23.69 -13.92 6.92
CA ARG A 82 23.89 -13.87 8.39
C ARG A 82 22.57 -14.02 9.15
N TYR A 83 21.48 -13.45 8.63
CA TYR A 83 20.14 -13.49 9.24
C TYR A 83 19.26 -14.67 8.78
N ARG A 84 19.82 -15.59 7.99
CA ARG A 84 19.12 -16.75 7.44
C ARG A 84 18.57 -17.72 8.49
N LYS A 85 18.98 -17.60 9.75
CA LYS A 85 18.47 -18.41 10.87
C LYS A 85 17.20 -17.81 11.52
N HIS A 86 16.84 -16.57 11.19
CA HIS A 86 15.68 -15.85 11.75
C HIS A 86 14.60 -15.58 10.70
N TYR A 87 14.30 -16.56 9.84
CA TYR A 87 13.13 -16.48 8.94
C TYR A 87 11.83 -16.22 9.70
N SER A 88 11.74 -16.65 10.96
CA SER A 88 10.61 -16.39 11.86
C SER A 88 10.30 -14.90 12.03
N PHE A 89 11.31 -14.02 12.00
CA PHE A 89 11.10 -12.58 12.14
C PHE A 89 10.44 -11.98 10.90
N VAL A 90 10.94 -12.33 9.71
CA VAL A 90 10.36 -11.87 8.44
C VAL A 90 8.98 -12.49 8.22
N ALA A 91 8.83 -13.79 8.53
CA ALA A 91 7.54 -14.47 8.47
C ALA A 91 6.52 -13.86 9.44
N GLY A 92 6.93 -13.55 10.67
CA GLY A 92 6.08 -12.88 11.65
C GLY A 92 5.66 -11.48 11.21
N MET A 93 6.57 -10.71 10.61
CA MET A 93 6.26 -9.38 10.06
C MET A 93 5.27 -9.46 8.90
N LEU A 94 5.47 -10.40 7.97
CA LEU A 94 4.53 -10.63 6.86
C LEU A 94 3.17 -11.12 7.36
N LEU A 95 3.14 -12.01 8.34
CA LEU A 95 1.92 -12.51 8.96
C LEU A 95 1.16 -11.37 9.66
N ALA A 96 1.84 -10.57 10.47
CA ALA A 96 1.24 -9.41 11.14
C ALA A 96 0.68 -8.40 10.12
N ALA A 97 1.43 -8.07 9.06
CA ALA A 97 0.97 -7.19 8.00
C ALA A 97 -0.25 -7.77 7.26
N SER A 98 -0.24 -9.07 6.97
CA SER A 98 -1.38 -9.74 6.33
C SER A 98 -2.61 -9.74 7.22
N LEU A 99 -2.45 -9.95 8.52
CA LEU A 99 -3.54 -9.94 9.49
C LEU A 99 -4.15 -8.54 9.60
N LEU A 100 -3.32 -7.50 9.71
CA LEU A 100 -3.77 -6.11 9.71
C LEU A 100 -4.56 -5.78 8.43
N GLN A 101 -4.07 -6.22 7.28
CA GLN A 101 -4.75 -6.00 6.00
C GLN A 101 -6.12 -6.70 5.95
N ILE A 102 -6.19 -7.94 6.44
CA ILE A 102 -7.43 -8.71 6.52
C ILE A 102 -8.41 -7.99 7.46
N MET A 103 -7.96 -7.58 8.66
CA MET A 103 -8.81 -6.87 9.62
C MET A 103 -9.31 -5.53 9.08
N SER A 104 -8.51 -4.81 8.28
CA SER A 104 -8.93 -3.56 7.65
C SER A 104 -9.99 -3.73 6.55
N MET A 105 -10.27 -4.95 6.07
CA MET A 105 -11.28 -5.20 5.04
C MET A 105 -12.70 -5.45 5.59
N PHE A 106 -12.87 -5.50 6.90
CA PHE A 106 -14.15 -5.79 7.55
C PHE A 106 -14.76 -4.55 8.20
N VAL A 107 -16.10 -4.56 8.31
CA VAL A 107 -16.86 -3.58 9.08
C VAL A 107 -16.79 -3.98 10.55
N TRP A 108 -16.18 -3.15 11.39
CA TRP A 108 -16.08 -3.40 12.84
C TRP A 108 -17.17 -2.70 13.64
N GLU A 109 -17.75 -1.65 13.07
CA GLU A 109 -18.69 -0.79 13.77
C GLU A 109 -19.68 -0.22 12.76
N ILE A 110 -20.94 -0.15 13.17
CA ILE A 110 -22.03 0.48 12.41
C ILE A 110 -22.56 1.61 13.31
N GLU A 111 -22.44 2.83 12.83
CA GLU A 111 -22.88 4.03 13.51
C GLU A 111 -24.10 4.58 12.75
N VAL A 112 -25.12 4.99 13.49
CA VAL A 112 -26.37 5.50 12.95
C VAL A 112 -26.59 6.88 13.56
N ASP A 113 -26.68 7.89 12.71
CA ASP A 113 -26.82 9.29 13.12
C ASP A 113 -28.14 9.87 12.62
N GLY A 114 -28.72 10.77 13.43
CA GLY A 114 -29.90 11.57 13.04
C GLY A 114 -31.23 10.84 13.19
N ASN A 115 -31.25 9.79 14.00
CA ASN A 115 -32.47 9.10 14.39
C ASN A 115 -33.14 9.79 15.59
N SER A 116 -34.47 9.80 15.60
CA SER A 116 -35.27 10.39 16.69
C SER A 116 -36.39 9.44 17.12
N TYR A 117 -37.13 8.93 16.14
CA TYR A 117 -38.22 7.99 16.27
C TYR A 117 -37.74 6.54 16.21
N TYR A 118 -36.79 6.20 15.31
CA TYR A 118 -36.27 4.85 15.21
C TYR A 118 -35.00 4.67 16.07
N THR A 119 -35.02 3.73 17.01
CA THR A 119 -33.80 3.41 17.79
C THR A 119 -32.72 2.77 16.90
N ASP A 120 -31.44 3.00 17.21
CA ASP A 120 -30.26 2.40 16.55
C ASP A 120 -30.44 0.90 16.31
N ASN A 121 -30.94 0.18 17.32
CA ASN A 121 -31.16 -1.27 17.26
C ASN A 121 -32.11 -1.69 16.14
N VAL A 122 -33.13 -0.89 15.83
CA VAL A 122 -34.10 -1.20 14.75
C VAL A 122 -33.40 -1.10 13.40
N ILE A 123 -32.64 -0.03 13.20
CA ILE A 123 -31.91 0.22 11.95
C ILE A 123 -30.79 -0.80 11.78
N VAL A 124 -30.04 -1.10 12.84
CA VAL A 124 -29.01 -2.14 12.82
C VAL A 124 -29.60 -3.52 12.52
N SER A 125 -30.75 -3.87 13.11
CA SER A 125 -31.43 -5.14 12.82
C SER A 125 -31.92 -5.21 11.38
N TYR A 126 -32.41 -4.11 10.83
CA TYR A 126 -32.80 -4.01 9.42
C TYR A 126 -31.60 -4.18 8.48
N LEU A 127 -30.45 -3.58 8.81
CA LEU A 127 -29.20 -3.76 8.08
C LEU A 127 -28.73 -5.22 8.11
N GLN A 128 -28.85 -5.90 9.26
CA GLN A 128 -28.54 -7.33 9.39
C GLN A 128 -29.40 -8.20 8.47
N GLY A 129 -30.70 -7.91 8.37
CA GLY A 129 -31.60 -8.59 7.42
C GLY A 129 -31.25 -8.36 5.95
N ASN A 130 -30.48 -7.31 5.65
CA ASN A 130 -29.98 -6.97 4.32
C ASN A 130 -28.51 -7.38 4.09
N ASP A 131 -28.00 -8.37 4.84
CA ASP A 131 -26.63 -8.87 4.75
C ASP A 131 -25.53 -7.87 5.17
N VAL A 132 -25.90 -6.77 5.84
CA VAL A 132 -24.97 -5.73 6.33
C VAL A 132 -24.91 -5.82 7.85
N TYR A 133 -23.83 -6.39 8.37
CA TYR A 133 -23.65 -6.63 9.80
C TYR A 133 -22.19 -6.45 10.23
N VAL A 134 -21.96 -6.33 11.54
CA VAL A 134 -20.60 -6.24 12.10
C VAL A 134 -19.82 -7.52 11.77
N GLY A 135 -18.67 -7.40 11.13
CA GLY A 135 -17.88 -8.51 10.60
C GLY A 135 -18.15 -8.83 9.13
N CYS A 136 -19.05 -8.10 8.44
CA CYS A 136 -19.20 -8.23 7.00
C CYS A 136 -18.03 -7.56 6.25
N ARG A 137 -17.78 -8.01 5.02
CA ARG A 137 -16.70 -7.47 4.19
C ARG A 137 -17.10 -6.09 3.65
N MET A 138 -16.24 -5.08 3.83
CA MET A 138 -16.50 -3.69 3.41
C MET A 138 -16.77 -3.55 1.90
N SER A 139 -16.25 -4.47 1.08
CA SER A 139 -16.52 -4.51 -0.36
C SER A 139 -17.90 -5.07 -0.74
N LYS A 140 -18.56 -5.83 0.15
CA LYS A 140 -19.92 -6.37 -0.10
C LYS A 140 -20.99 -5.29 0.09
N VAL A 141 -20.73 -4.31 0.95
CA VAL A 141 -21.67 -3.22 1.24
C VAL A 141 -21.73 -2.27 0.04
N MET A 142 -22.86 -2.20 -0.66
CA MET A 142 -23.11 -1.18 -1.67
C MET A 142 -23.94 -0.05 -1.06
N CYS A 143 -23.33 1.12 -0.86
CA CYS A 143 -23.97 2.26 -0.21
C CYS A 143 -25.25 2.70 -0.95
N ASP A 144 -25.16 2.90 -2.26
CA ASP A 144 -26.29 3.35 -3.09
C ASP A 144 -27.51 2.41 -2.99
N SER A 145 -27.26 1.09 -3.02
CA SER A 145 -28.32 0.10 -2.90
C SER A 145 -28.91 0.05 -1.50
N LEU A 146 -28.09 0.28 -0.47
CA LEU A 146 -28.52 0.31 0.92
C LEU A 146 -29.39 1.54 1.19
N GLU A 147 -28.98 2.72 0.73
CA GLU A 147 -29.74 3.96 0.84
C GLU A 147 -31.12 3.86 0.18
N GLN A 148 -31.19 3.30 -1.02
CA GLN A 148 -32.44 3.09 -1.73
C GLN A 148 -33.39 2.15 -1.00
N LYS A 149 -32.86 1.07 -0.42
CA LYS A 149 -33.66 0.11 0.36
C LYS A 149 -34.22 0.72 1.62
N ILE A 150 -33.39 1.44 2.39
CA ILE A 150 -33.84 2.13 3.60
C ILE A 150 -34.94 3.14 3.27
N ARG A 151 -34.77 3.94 2.22
CA ARG A 151 -35.79 4.91 1.79
C ARG A 151 -37.10 4.26 1.32
N LYS A 152 -37.03 3.03 0.80
CA LYS A 152 -38.22 2.31 0.31
C LYS A 152 -39.00 1.65 1.44
N ASP A 153 -38.31 1.13 2.45
CA ASP A 153 -38.93 0.34 3.51
C ASP A 153 -39.39 1.21 4.70
N PHE A 154 -38.86 2.43 4.82
CA PHE A 154 -39.25 3.40 5.85
C PHE A 154 -39.80 4.68 5.23
N ASP A 155 -41.13 4.80 5.20
CA ASP A 155 -41.83 5.98 4.63
C ASP A 155 -41.58 7.28 5.43
N ASP A 156 -41.23 7.17 6.71
CA ASP A 156 -40.99 8.30 7.61
C ASP A 156 -39.57 8.89 7.47
N ILE A 157 -38.70 8.26 6.68
CA ILE A 157 -37.33 8.71 6.45
C ILE A 157 -37.28 9.59 5.18
N THR A 158 -36.96 10.88 5.36
CA THR A 158 -36.92 11.86 4.27
C THR A 158 -35.61 11.77 3.47
N TRP A 159 -34.50 11.50 4.16
CA TRP A 159 -33.17 11.43 3.54
C TRP A 159 -32.28 10.40 4.24
N VAL A 160 -31.43 9.73 3.47
CA VAL A 160 -30.47 8.72 3.94
C VAL A 160 -29.17 8.88 3.16
N SER A 161 -28.03 8.75 3.84
CA SER A 161 -26.70 8.64 3.25
C SER A 161 -25.89 7.58 4.01
N ALA A 162 -25.28 6.65 3.28
CA ALA A 162 -24.42 5.62 3.84
C ALA A 162 -22.96 5.86 3.42
N GLU A 163 -22.10 6.16 4.38
CA GLU A 163 -20.68 6.41 4.16
C GLU A 163 -19.80 5.32 4.78
N LYS A 164 -18.70 4.99 4.10
CA LYS A 164 -17.66 4.09 4.62
C LYS A 164 -16.49 4.92 5.13
N SER A 165 -16.30 4.94 6.45
CA SER A 165 -15.18 5.63 7.08
C SER A 165 -14.21 4.63 7.68
N GLY A 166 -13.13 4.33 6.95
CA GLY A 166 -12.13 3.34 7.34
C GLY A 166 -12.73 1.94 7.46
N THR A 167 -12.89 1.44 8.69
CA THR A 167 -13.54 0.16 8.98
C THR A 167 -14.91 0.31 9.64
N LYS A 168 -15.47 1.52 9.63
CA LYS A 168 -16.80 1.82 10.13
C LYS A 168 -17.75 2.09 8.97
N LEU A 169 -19.01 1.71 9.15
CA LEU A 169 -20.12 2.10 8.28
C LEU A 169 -20.97 3.13 9.03
N ILE A 170 -21.08 4.33 8.49
CA ILE A 170 -21.87 5.41 9.08
C ILE A 170 -23.12 5.59 8.24
N VAL A 171 -24.29 5.51 8.85
CA VAL A 171 -25.57 5.71 8.20
C VAL A 171 -26.20 6.97 8.78
N HIS A 172 -26.19 8.04 8.00
CA HIS A 172 -26.87 9.27 8.33
C HIS A 172 -28.31 9.19 7.86
N ILE A 173 -29.25 9.44 8.76
CA ILE A 173 -30.67 9.40 8.52
C ILE A 173 -31.26 10.75 8.92
N LYS A 174 -32.21 11.23 8.13
CA LYS A 174 -33.07 12.34 8.52
C LYS A 174 -34.52 11.91 8.44
N GLU A 175 -35.12 11.76 9.60
CA GLU A 175 -36.54 11.47 9.75
C GLU A 175 -37.37 12.73 9.47
N ASN A 176 -38.63 12.52 9.09
CA ASN A 176 -39.57 13.61 8.90
C ASN A 176 -40.00 14.16 10.27
N ASP A 177 -39.47 15.33 10.64
CA ASP A 177 -40.01 16.12 11.75
C ASP A 177 -41.47 16.42 11.41
N GLY A 178 -42.42 15.82 12.12
CA GLY A 178 -43.84 15.74 11.76
C GLY A 178 -44.64 17.06 11.68
N ASP A 179 -44.02 18.18 11.30
CA ASP A 179 -44.67 19.44 11.06
C ASP A 179 -44.97 19.65 9.57
N ASN A 180 -46.27 19.60 9.29
CA ASN A 180 -47.00 19.99 8.08
C ASN A 180 -47.16 18.91 7.01
N VAL A 181 -48.14 18.05 7.26
CA VAL A 181 -49.10 17.67 6.20
C VAL A 181 -49.86 18.95 5.78
N ALA A 182 -49.18 19.86 5.07
CA ALA A 182 -49.87 20.69 4.10
C ALA A 182 -50.33 19.73 3.01
N GLY A 183 -51.65 19.51 2.96
CA GLY A 183 -52.27 18.41 2.24
C GLY A 183 -51.66 18.17 0.85
N LYS A 184 -51.27 16.91 0.58
CA LYS A 184 -50.89 16.46 -0.76
C LYS A 184 -51.99 16.89 -1.72
N ALA A 185 -51.74 17.91 -2.54
CA ALA A 185 -52.62 18.26 -3.64
C ALA A 185 -52.66 17.05 -4.59
N LYS A 186 -53.82 16.41 -4.70
CA LYS A 186 -54.05 15.20 -5.52
C LYS A 186 -54.12 15.49 -7.02
N SER A 187 -53.87 16.73 -7.45
CA SER A 187 -53.93 17.18 -8.84
C SER A 187 -52.56 17.69 -9.30
N PRO A 188 -52.19 17.53 -10.58
CA PRO A 188 -51.01 18.20 -11.14
C PRO A 188 -51.16 19.70 -10.88
N SER A 189 -50.16 20.28 -10.21
CA SER A 189 -50.16 21.66 -9.74
C SER A 189 -48.82 22.27 -10.10
N ASP A 190 -48.83 23.52 -10.53
CA ASP A 190 -47.61 24.24 -10.88
C ASP A 190 -46.87 24.70 -9.61
N ILE A 191 -45.55 24.66 -9.64
CA ILE A 191 -44.70 25.19 -8.57
C ILE A 191 -44.52 26.69 -8.82
N ILE A 192 -45.09 27.52 -7.95
CA ILE A 192 -44.98 28.97 -8.01
C ILE A 192 -44.00 29.43 -6.93
N ALA A 193 -43.02 30.25 -7.33
CA ALA A 193 -42.07 30.84 -6.39
C ALA A 193 -42.75 31.94 -5.56
N SER A 194 -42.42 32.03 -4.26
CA SER A 194 -42.95 33.07 -3.37
C SER A 194 -42.38 34.47 -3.65
N SER A 195 -41.29 34.55 -4.40
CA SER A 195 -40.56 35.78 -4.69
C SER A 195 -40.10 35.82 -6.14
N ASP A 196 -40.03 37.03 -6.72
CA ASP A 196 -39.54 37.25 -8.07
C ASP A 196 -38.03 37.03 -8.17
N GLY A 197 -37.57 36.45 -9.29
CA GLY A 197 -36.16 36.23 -9.60
C GLY A 197 -35.78 36.81 -10.96
N VAL A 198 -34.60 37.44 -11.06
CA VAL A 198 -34.05 37.95 -12.32
C VAL A 198 -32.98 36.97 -12.81
N VAL A 199 -33.10 36.49 -14.04
CA VAL A 199 -32.10 35.61 -14.66
C VAL A 199 -30.92 36.46 -15.13
N GLU A 200 -29.78 36.34 -14.46
CA GLU A 200 -28.58 37.15 -14.74
C GLU A 200 -27.79 36.63 -15.95
N SER A 201 -27.66 35.32 -16.13
CA SER A 201 -27.04 34.72 -17.32
C SER A 201 -27.45 33.27 -17.50
N ILE A 202 -27.53 32.82 -18.75
CA ILE A 202 -27.78 31.42 -19.12
C ILE A 202 -26.59 30.96 -19.94
N VAL A 203 -25.95 29.87 -19.52
CA VAL A 203 -24.87 29.23 -20.26
C VAL A 203 -25.41 27.95 -20.88
N THR A 204 -25.51 27.92 -22.21
CA THR A 204 -25.85 26.71 -22.98
C THR A 204 -24.58 25.97 -23.36
N ARG A 205 -24.60 24.63 -23.29
CA ARG A 205 -23.52 23.75 -23.74
C ARG A 205 -23.78 23.23 -25.15
#